data_AF-L1PC34-F1
#
_entry.id   AF-L1PC34-F1
#
_cell.length_a   1.000
_cell.length_b   1.000
_cell.length_c   1.000
_cell.angle_alpha   90.00
_cell.angle_beta   90.00
_cell.angle_gamma   90.00
#
_symmetry.space_group_name_H-M   'P 1'
#
loop_
_entity.id
_entity.type
_entity.pdbx_description
1 polymer ?
#
loop_
_entity_poly.entity_id
_entity_poly.type
_entity_poly.pdbx_seq_one_letter_code
_entity_poly.pdbx_strand_id
1 'polypeptide(L)'
;MALYKLDSYYFYNSLEKKINDFTKKENDSYPYISYLKFYSKGKLGLFIISKQDTLNLQRCFFNPQKAKMGYYYIEGNKIKIKISTIGNATLYVSRKKGFIYDDSIDIRHHNYYGNIFIKRNVPKELLEGWEPDW
;
A
#
# COMPACT_ATOMS: atom_id res chain seq x y z
N MET A 1 1.26 9.98 -11.25
CA MET A 1 0.59 8.84 -10.61
C MET A 1 1.63 7.79 -10.31
N ALA A 2 1.63 7.22 -9.10
CA ALA A 2 2.65 6.26 -8.68
C ALA A 2 2.00 4.99 -8.13
N LEU A 3 2.58 3.83 -8.46
CA LEU A 3 2.12 2.54 -7.97
C LEU A 3 3.22 1.93 -7.09
N TYR A 4 2.85 1.47 -5.90
CA TYR A 4 3.75 0.80 -4.98
C TYR A 4 3.20 -0.58 -4.62
N LYS A 5 4.03 -1.61 -4.68
CA LYS A 5 3.69 -2.99 -4.29
C LYS A 5 4.20 -3.25 -2.88
N LEU A 6 3.41 -3.92 -2.06
CA LEU A 6 3.86 -4.45 -0.78
C LEU A 6 4.96 -5.48 -1.01
N ASP A 7 6.15 -5.19 -0.47
CA ASP A 7 7.33 -6.04 -0.60
C ASP A 7 7.55 -6.90 0.63
N SER A 8 7.47 -6.30 1.81
CA SER A 8 7.83 -6.97 3.06
C SER A 8 7.05 -6.42 4.26
N TYR A 9 6.96 -7.27 5.27
CA TYR A 9 6.49 -6.94 6.61
C TYR A 9 7.67 -7.03 7.57
N TYR A 10 7.66 -6.20 8.60
CA TYR A 10 8.64 -6.31 9.67
C TYR A 10 8.01 -6.10 11.03
N PHE A 11 8.66 -6.68 12.04
CA PHE A 11 8.45 -6.37 13.45
C PHE A 11 9.72 -5.75 14.02
N TYR A 12 9.57 -4.57 14.61
CA TYR A 12 10.63 -3.81 15.24
C TYR A 12 10.58 -3.97 16.75
N ASN A 13 11.68 -4.36 17.36
CA ASN A 13 11.82 -4.32 18.80
C ASN A 13 12.31 -2.93 19.23
N SER A 14 11.46 -2.19 19.93
CA SER A 14 11.79 -0.85 20.42
C SER A 14 12.83 -0.85 21.54
N LEU A 15 12.93 -1.93 22.32
CA LEU A 15 13.92 -2.07 23.40
C LEU A 15 15.33 -2.27 22.83
N GLU A 16 15.46 -3.15 21.84
CA GLU A 16 16.74 -3.50 21.21
C GLU A 16 17.11 -2.57 20.04
N LYS A 17 16.17 -1.71 19.64
CA LYS A 17 16.23 -0.84 18.46
C LYS A 17 16.55 -1.58 17.15
N LYS A 18 16.07 -2.81 17.00
CA LYS A 18 16.37 -3.69 15.86
C LYS A 18 15.09 -4.28 15.25
N ILE A 19 15.21 -4.72 14.01
CA ILE A 19 14.16 -5.53 13.36
C ILE A 19 14.37 -6.97 13.79
N ASN A 20 13.36 -7.56 14.43
CA ASN A 20 13.42 -8.93 14.96
C ASN A 20 12.80 -9.94 13.99
N ASP A 21 11.88 -9.51 13.13
CA ASP A 21 11.31 -10.30 12.04
C ASP A 21 11.23 -9.43 10.78
N PHE A 22 11.67 -10.00 9.66
CA PHE A 22 11.56 -9.40 8.33
C PHE A 22 11.10 -10.47 7.35
N THR A 23 9.82 -10.44 7.01
CA THR A 23 9.21 -11.42 6.11
C THR A 23 8.91 -10.78 4.75
N LYS A 24 9.60 -11.26 3.72
CA LYS A 24 9.26 -10.93 2.33
C LYS A 24 7.89 -11.49 1.98
N LYS A 25 7.06 -10.70 1.29
CA LYS A 25 5.68 -11.05 0.96
C LYS A 25 5.57 -12.30 0.08
N GLU A 26 6.59 -12.58 -0.71
CA GLU A 26 6.65 -13.75 -1.58
C GLU A 26 6.65 -15.05 -0.77
N ASN A 27 7.24 -15.03 0.43
CA ASN A 27 7.34 -16.17 1.33
C ASN A 27 6.12 -16.37 2.25
N ASP A 28 5.20 -15.40 2.27
CA ASP A 28 3.99 -15.45 3.10
C ASP A 28 2.92 -16.38 2.48
N SER A 29 2.22 -17.18 3.28
CA SER A 29 1.14 -18.07 2.83
C SER A 29 -0.11 -17.30 2.38
N TYR A 30 -0.24 -16.02 2.75
CA TYR A 30 -1.40 -15.22 2.36
C TYR A 30 -1.49 -15.03 0.83
N PRO A 31 -2.64 -15.37 0.19
CA PRO A 31 -2.73 -15.51 -1.27
C PRO A 31 -2.85 -14.19 -2.04
N TYR A 32 -2.84 -13.04 -1.36
CA TYR A 32 -2.99 -11.72 -1.98
C TYR A 32 -1.81 -10.79 -1.72
N ILE A 33 -1.59 -9.86 -2.64
CA ILE A 33 -0.60 -8.79 -2.57
C ILE A 33 -1.31 -7.44 -2.55
N SER A 34 -0.87 -6.56 -1.65
CA SER A 34 -1.37 -5.20 -1.58
C SER A 34 -0.61 -4.28 -2.52
N TYR A 35 -1.33 -3.41 -3.21
CA TYR A 35 -0.78 -2.31 -4.00
C TYR A 35 -1.39 -0.98 -3.54
N LEU A 36 -0.55 0.05 -3.47
CA LEU A 36 -0.95 1.43 -3.24
C LEU A 36 -0.81 2.21 -4.53
N LYS A 37 -1.91 2.77 -5.03
CA LYS A 37 -1.91 3.69 -6.18
C LYS A 37 -2.18 5.10 -5.68
N PHE A 38 -1.22 5.99 -5.92
CA PHE A 38 -1.28 7.39 -5.55
C PHE A 38 -1.78 8.23 -6.71
N TYR A 39 -2.92 8.87 -6.49
CA TYR A 39 -3.59 9.74 -7.45
C TYR A 39 -3.29 11.21 -7.12
N SER A 40 -3.72 12.10 -8.00
CA SER A 40 -3.64 13.54 -7.75
C SER A 40 -4.49 13.97 -6.53
N LYS A 41 -4.26 15.18 -6.03
CA LYS A 41 -5.07 15.82 -4.96
C LYS A 41 -5.14 15.00 -3.66
N GLY A 42 -4.08 14.24 -3.34
CA GLY A 42 -3.99 13.53 -2.06
C GLY A 42 -4.86 12.28 -1.96
N LYS A 43 -5.36 11.73 -3.08
CA LYS A 43 -6.19 10.52 -3.08
C LYS A 43 -5.33 9.25 -3.22
N LEU A 44 -5.73 8.18 -2.52
CA LEU A 44 -5.01 6.91 -2.44
C LEU A 44 -5.98 5.75 -2.64
N GLY A 45 -5.61 4.80 -3.51
CA GLY A 45 -6.32 3.52 -3.63
C GLY A 45 -5.47 2.38 -3.08
N LEU A 46 -6.03 1.57 -2.18
CA LEU A 46 -5.45 0.30 -1.78
C LEU A 46 -6.13 -0.85 -2.55
N PHE A 47 -5.34 -1.57 -3.33
CA PHE A 47 -5.78 -2.71 -4.13
C PHE A 47 -5.24 -4.00 -3.53
N ILE A 48 -6.11 -5.01 -3.41
CA ILE A 48 -5.75 -6.35 -2.95
C ILE A 48 -5.91 -7.29 -4.14
N ILE A 49 -4.80 -7.72 -4.72
CA ILE A 49 -4.76 -8.51 -5.97
C ILE A 49 -4.22 -9.90 -5.64
N SER A 50 -4.77 -10.96 -6.23
CA SER A 50 -4.28 -12.32 -5.99
C SER A 50 -2.83 -12.47 -6.48
N LYS A 51 -2.01 -13.29 -5.80
CA LYS A 51 -0.62 -13.55 -6.21
C LYS A 51 -0.54 -14.01 -7.67
N GLN A 52 -1.46 -14.86 -8.10
CA GLN A 52 -1.55 -15.35 -9.48
C GLN A 52 -1.79 -14.21 -10.48
N ASP A 53 -2.75 -13.33 -10.20
CA ASP A 53 -3.05 -12.18 -11.08
C ASP A 53 -1.90 -11.18 -11.16
N THR A 54 -1.04 -11.10 -10.14
CA THR A 54 0.14 -10.21 -10.19
C THR A 54 1.20 -10.64 -11.20
N LEU A 55 1.17 -11.89 -11.67
CA LEU A 55 2.08 -12.38 -12.71
C LEU A 55 1.77 -11.74 -14.07
N ASN A 56 0.51 -11.33 -14.29
CA ASN A 56 0.08 -10.67 -15.52
C ASN A 56 -0.91 -9.54 -15.17
N LEU A 57 -0.36 -8.40 -14.74
CA LEU A 57 -1.15 -7.26 -14.32
C LEU A 57 -1.97 -6.67 -15.47
N GLN A 58 -3.29 -6.64 -15.29
CA GLN A 58 -4.23 -6.02 -16.21
C GLN A 58 -4.72 -4.67 -15.67
N ARG A 59 -5.05 -3.76 -16.59
CA ARG A 59 -5.57 -2.41 -16.27
C ARG A 59 -6.79 -2.47 -15.35
N CYS A 60 -7.66 -3.46 -15.53
CA CYS A 60 -8.91 -3.62 -14.78
C CYS A 60 -8.70 -3.94 -13.29
N PHE A 61 -7.49 -4.34 -12.87
CA PHE A 61 -7.15 -4.52 -11.45
C PHE A 61 -6.97 -3.19 -10.72
N PHE A 62 -6.71 -2.11 -11.43
CA PHE A 62 -6.51 -0.77 -10.87
C PHE A 62 -7.72 0.16 -11.09
N ASN A 63 -8.90 -0.41 -11.34
CA ASN A 63 -10.19 0.31 -11.36
C ASN A 63 -10.49 0.85 -9.94
N PRO A 64 -10.63 2.18 -9.73
CA PRO A 64 -10.91 2.78 -8.42
C PRO A 64 -12.13 2.21 -7.71
N GLN A 65 -13.15 1.70 -8.42
CA GLN A 65 -14.31 1.05 -7.82
C GLN A 65 -13.97 -0.24 -7.04
N LYS A 66 -12.82 -0.87 -7.36
CA LYS A 66 -12.30 -2.05 -6.66
C LYS A 66 -11.34 -1.69 -5.52
N ALA A 67 -10.97 -0.41 -5.40
CA ALA A 67 -10.02 0.05 -4.42
C ALA A 67 -10.70 0.22 -3.06
N LYS A 68 -9.92 -0.02 -2.00
CA LYS A 68 -10.21 0.55 -0.69
C LYS A 68 -9.87 2.03 -0.74
N MET A 69 -10.88 2.87 -0.48
CA MET A 69 -10.78 4.33 -0.51
C MET A 69 -9.77 4.84 0.51
N GLY A 70 -8.93 5.79 0.11
CA GLY A 70 -8.01 6.44 1.02
C GLY A 70 -7.56 7.82 0.56
N TYR A 71 -6.85 8.47 1.48
CA TYR A 71 -6.17 9.73 1.27
C TYR A 71 -4.76 9.66 1.86
N TYR A 72 -3.89 10.51 1.34
CA TYR A 72 -2.53 10.67 1.80
C TYR A 72 -2.14 12.15 1.90
N TYR A 73 -1.16 12.41 2.76
CA TYR A 73 -0.53 13.71 2.91
C TYR A 73 0.98 13.51 3.06
N ILE A 74 1.77 14.33 2.36
CA ILE A 74 3.23 14.28 2.37
C ILE A 74 3.78 15.62 2.86
N GLU A 75 4.74 15.55 3.77
CA GLU A 75 5.47 16.69 4.32
C GLU A 75 6.95 16.32 4.41
N GLY A 76 7.77 16.85 3.50
CA GLY A 76 9.13 16.37 3.29
C GLY A 76 9.14 14.88 2.92
N ASN A 77 9.90 14.08 3.68
CA ASN A 77 9.92 12.62 3.51
C ASN A 77 8.88 11.88 4.36
N LYS A 78 8.04 12.59 5.13
CA LYS A 78 7.02 11.98 5.98
C LYS A 78 5.73 11.81 5.21
N ILE A 79 5.09 10.65 5.36
CA ILE A 79 3.79 10.37 4.78
C ILE A 79 2.77 10.01 5.87
N LYS A 80 1.55 10.51 5.73
CA LYS A 80 0.38 10.10 6.52
C LYS A 80 -0.63 9.52 5.55
N ILE A 81 -1.18 8.35 5.87
CA ILE A 81 -2.24 7.73 5.08
C ILE A 81 -3.46 7.43 5.94
N LYS A 82 -4.64 7.59 5.35
CA LYS A 82 -5.91 7.20 5.94
C LYS A 82 -6.67 6.36 4.93
N ILE A 83 -7.01 5.12 5.27
CA ILE A 83 -7.70 4.20 4.37
C ILE A 83 -8.95 3.68 5.08
N SER A 84 -10.07 3.78 4.37
CA SER A 84 -11.36 3.23 4.73
C SER A 84 -11.50 1.82 4.17
N THR A 85 -11.90 0.87 5.01
CA THR A 85 -12.15 -0.53 4.63
C THR A 85 -13.49 -0.95 5.18
N ILE A 86 -14.38 -1.45 4.33
CA ILE A 86 -15.61 -2.11 4.78
C ILE A 86 -15.32 -3.61 4.88
N GLY A 87 -15.62 -4.20 6.02
CA GLY A 87 -15.55 -5.64 6.25
C GLY A 87 -16.58 -6.04 7.29
N ASN A 88 -17.23 -7.19 7.15
CA ASN A 88 -18.27 -7.67 8.07
C ASN A 88 -19.34 -6.59 8.37
N ALA A 89 -19.83 -5.93 7.31
CA ALA A 89 -20.76 -4.80 7.37
C ALA A 89 -20.32 -3.61 8.25
N THR A 90 -19.04 -3.55 8.64
CA THR A 90 -18.47 -2.53 9.52
C THR A 90 -17.43 -1.70 8.77
N LEU A 91 -17.46 -0.39 9.00
CA LEU A 91 -16.48 0.55 8.48
C LEU A 91 -15.27 0.63 9.42
N TYR A 92 -14.10 0.25 8.90
CA TYR A 92 -12.82 0.40 9.59
C TYR A 92 -12.01 1.53 8.94
N VAL A 93 -11.57 2.48 9.75
CA VAL A 93 -10.70 3.57 9.30
C VAL A 93 -9.30 3.37 9.86
N SER A 94 -8.38 2.94 9.01
CA SER A 94 -6.96 2.84 9.38
C SER A 94 -6.27 4.19 9.16
N ARG A 95 -5.49 4.62 10.15
CA ARG A 95 -4.61 5.79 10.06
C ARG A 95 -3.18 5.30 10.27
N LYS A 96 -2.29 5.60 9.34
CA LYS A 96 -0.88 5.18 9.43
C LYS A 96 0.05 6.32 9.09
N LYS A 97 1.26 6.26 9.62
CA LYS A 97 2.34 7.21 9.36
C LYS A 97 3.53 6.44 8.80
N GLY A 98 4.39 7.12 8.07
CA GLY A 98 5.48 6.48 7.40
C GLY A 98 6.53 7.45 6.88
N PHE A 99 7.51 6.88 6.19
CA PHE A 99 8.60 7.60 5.56
C PHE A 99 8.75 7.14 4.10
N ILE A 100 9.15 8.08 3.25
CA ILE A 100 9.45 7.84 1.84
C ILE A 100 10.97 7.84 1.69
N TYR A 101 11.50 6.81 1.01
CA TYR A 101 12.91 6.70 0.65
C TYR A 101 12.99 6.35 -0.84
N ASP A 102 13.24 7.34 -1.68
CA ASP A 102 13.30 7.23 -3.15
C ASP A 102 12.17 6.37 -3.74
N ASP A 103 12.46 5.11 -4.04
CA ASP A 103 11.53 4.14 -4.62
C ASP A 103 10.82 3.24 -3.60
N SER A 104 10.85 3.59 -2.31
CA SER A 104 10.19 2.82 -1.25
C SER A 104 9.43 3.70 -0.26
N ILE A 105 8.44 3.10 0.38
CA ILE A 105 7.64 3.71 1.44
C ILE A 105 7.59 2.73 2.61
N ASP A 106 8.10 3.17 3.77
CA ASP A 106 7.93 2.50 5.06
C ASP A 106 6.65 3.00 5.72
N ILE A 107 5.65 2.14 5.87
CA ILE A 107 4.41 2.44 6.59
C ILE A 107 4.41 1.73 7.94
N ARG A 108 4.42 2.52 9.01
CA ARG A 108 4.45 2.04 10.40
C ARG A 108 3.06 1.91 10.99
N HIS A 109 2.85 0.82 11.74
CA HIS A 109 1.65 0.58 12.53
C HIS A 109 1.94 0.88 14.01
N HIS A 110 0.88 1.00 14.81
CA HIS A 110 0.98 1.39 16.22
C HIS A 110 1.68 0.35 17.12
N ASN A 111 1.80 -0.90 16.69
CA ASN A 111 2.29 -2.02 17.51
C ASN A 111 3.70 -2.48 17.14
N TYR A 112 4.57 -1.56 16.70
CA TYR A 112 5.93 -1.86 16.24
C TYR A 112 6.03 -2.77 15.00
N TYR A 113 4.93 -2.98 14.29
CA TYR A 113 4.93 -3.60 12.97
C TYR A 113 5.02 -2.54 11.89
N GLY A 114 5.57 -2.91 10.74
CA GLY A 114 5.64 -2.06 9.57
C GLY A 114 5.55 -2.83 8.27
N ASN A 115 5.25 -2.10 7.22
CA ASN A 115 5.18 -2.61 5.86
C ASN A 115 6.11 -1.77 5.00
N ILE A 116 6.96 -2.43 4.21
CA ILE A 116 7.72 -1.77 3.16
C ILE A 116 7.00 -1.97 1.83
N PHE A 117 6.72 -0.86 1.16
CA PHE A 117 6.21 -0.86 -0.20
C PHE A 117 7.29 -0.36 -1.16
N ILE A 118 7.47 -1.03 -2.29
CA ILE A 118 8.44 -0.66 -3.33
C ILE A 118 7.68 -0.19 -4.57
N LYS A 119 8.14 0.91 -5.16
CA LYS A 119 7.60 1.51 -6.38
C LYS A 119 7.69 0.50 -7.52
N ARG A 120 6.62 0.42 -8.30
CA ARG A 120 6.57 -0.43 -9.49
C ARG A 120 6.56 0.41 -10.74
N ASN A 121 7.49 0.09 -11.62
CA ASN A 121 7.49 0.57 -12.99
C ASN A 121 6.56 -0.34 -13.79
N VAL A 122 5.41 0.20 -14.17
CA VAL A 122 4.42 -0.49 -15.01
C VAL A 122 4.08 0.41 -16.21
N PRO A 123 3.68 -0.17 -17.35
CA PRO A 123 3.19 0.61 -18.49
C PRO A 123 2.14 1.64 -18.07
N LYS A 124 2.27 2.86 -18.59
CA LYS A 124 1.45 4.02 -18.18
C LYS A 124 -0.04 3.75 -18.45
N GLU A 125 -0.32 3.01 -19.52
CA GLU A 125 -1.64 2.57 -19.98
C GLU A 125 -2.39 1.71 -18.94
N LEU A 126 -1.66 0.99 -18.08
CA LEU A 126 -2.27 0.22 -16.99
C LEU A 126 -2.84 1.12 -15.89
N LEU A 127 -2.34 2.35 -15.77
CA LEU A 127 -2.71 3.25 -14.68
C LEU A 127 -3.60 4.41 -15.13
N GLU A 128 -3.42 4.90 -16.36
CA GLU A 128 -4.09 6.10 -16.88
C GLU A 128 -5.59 5.97 -17.14
N GLY A 129 -6.26 7.14 -17.16
CA GLY A 129 -7.69 7.26 -17.43
C GLY A 129 -8.59 6.72 -16.33
N TRP A 130 -8.02 6.45 -15.15
CA TRP A 130 -8.74 6.00 -13.96
C TRP A 130 -8.47 6.98 -12.83
N GLU A 131 -9.45 7.81 -12.51
CA GLU A 131 -9.43 8.68 -11.35
C GLU A 131 -10.58 8.29 -10.42
N PRO A 132 -10.34 8.26 -9.10
CA PRO A 132 -11.39 8.08 -8.12
C PRO A 132 -12.32 9.31 -8.05
N ASP A 133 -13.60 9.05 -7.84
CA ASP A 133 -14.66 10.05 -7.66
C ASP A 133 -14.76 10.58 -6.22
N TRP A 134 -14.26 9.82 -5.22
CA TRP A 134 -14.15 10.25 -3.82
C TRP A 134 -13.11 11.36 -3.61
#